data_AF-A0A6C0I9Z3-F1
#
_entry.id   AF-A0A6C0I9Z3-F1
#
_cell.length_a   1.000
_cell.length_b   1.000
_cell.length_c   1.000
_cell.angle_alpha   90.00
_cell.angle_beta   90.00
_cell.angle_gamma   90.00
#
_symmetry.space_group_name_H-M   'P 1'
#
loop_
_entity.id
_entity.type
_entity.pdbx_description
1 polymer ?
#
loop_
_entity_poly.entity_id
_entity_poly.type
_entity_poly.pdbx_seq_one_letter_code
_entity_poly.pdbx_strand_id
1 'polypeptide(L)' 'MLYLIKINHFHDKLIKCELEFDSSYSDGQFRKQANNSKMLELFPDFEFTSLQFGLEKTIDHFIENYSTLRIMGPPSCE' A
#
# COMPACT_ATOMS: atom_id res chain seq x y z
N MET A 1 -16.46 -4.60 -18.76
CA MET A 1 -16.47 -3.18 -19.20
C MET A 1 -17.49 -2.37 -18.39
N LEU A 2 -17.41 -2.36 -17.05
CA LEU A 2 -18.28 -1.54 -16.19
C LEU A 2 -17.62 -1.12 -14.85
N TYR A 3 -16.31 -1.32 -14.69
CA TYR A 3 -15.56 -0.94 -13.48
C TYR A 3 -14.53 0.17 -13.70
N LEU A 4 -14.65 0.93 -14.79
CA LEU A 4 -13.66 1.95 -15.19
C LEU A 4 -14.12 3.40 -15.00
N ILE A 5 -15.31 3.66 -14.41
CA ILE A 5 -15.92 5.00 -14.41
C ILE A 5 -15.99 5.66 -13.01
N LYS A 6 -15.69 4.96 -11.92
CA LYS A 6 -15.83 5.52 -10.55
C LYS A 6 -14.54 6.04 -9.88
N ILE A 7 -13.49 6.31 -10.64
CA ILE A 7 -12.26 6.94 -10.09
C ILE A 7 -12.20 8.45 -10.44
N ASN A 8 -13.07 8.95 -11.32
CA ASN A 8 -12.96 10.30 -11.87
C ASN A 8 -13.54 11.44 -11.01
N HIS A 9 -13.98 11.19 -9.77
CA HIS A 9 -14.64 12.25 -8.98
C HIS A 9 -13.80 12.79 -7.81
N PHE A 10 -12.49 12.55 -7.78
CA PHE A 10 -11.56 13.17 -6.81
C PHE A 10 -10.69 14.23 -7.51
N HIS A 11 -11.35 15.25 -8.05
CA HIS A 11 -10.78 16.56 -8.43
C HIS A 11 -10.29 17.28 -7.14
N ASP A 12 -9.17 18.00 -6.99
CA ASP A 12 -8.46 18.94 -7.86
C ASP A 12 -7.01 19.23 -7.37
N LYS A 13 -6.04 18.36 -7.69
CA LYS A 13 -4.59 18.66 -7.85
C LYS A 13 -3.81 17.34 -8.01
N LEU A 14 -4.09 16.61 -9.08
CA LEU A 14 -3.40 15.35 -9.32
C LEU A 14 -2.37 15.56 -10.42
N ILE A 15 -1.10 15.50 -10.02
CA ILE A 15 0.01 15.19 -10.92
C ILE A 15 -0.45 14.01 -11.76
N LYS A 16 -0.43 14.15 -13.09
CA LYS A 16 -0.84 13.09 -14.02
C LYS A 16 0.25 12.01 -14.01
N CYS A 17 0.26 11.18 -12.97
CA CYS A 17 1.07 9.98 -12.91
C CYS A 17 0.33 8.86 -13.62
N GLU A 18 0.93 8.34 -14.69
CA GLU A 18 0.46 7.13 -15.34
C GLU A 18 0.93 5.92 -14.51
N LEU A 19 0.01 5.02 -14.19
CA LEU A 19 0.31 3.79 -13.47
C LEU A 19 0.64 2.71 -14.50
N GLU A 20 1.91 2.31 -14.58
CA GLU A 20 2.38 1.25 -15.47
C GLU A 20 2.72 -0.02 -14.68
N PHE A 21 2.36 -1.18 -15.24
CA PHE A 21 2.71 -2.49 -14.68
C PHE A 21 3.82 -3.11 -15.53
N ASP A 22 5.04 -3.14 -15.01
CA ASP A 22 6.18 -3.77 -15.68
C ASP A 22 6.14 -5.29 -15.49
N SER A 23 5.86 -6.01 -16.58
CA SER A 23 5.77 -7.47 -16.61
C SER A 23 7.11 -8.17 -16.89
N SER A 24 8.21 -7.43 -16.98
CA SER A 24 9.56 -8.01 -17.13
C SER A 24 10.04 -8.72 -15.86
N TYR A 25 9.45 -8.39 -14.71
CA TYR A 25 9.72 -9.00 -13.41
C TYR A 25 8.65 -10.04 -13.06
N SER A 26 9.01 -11.03 -12.25
CA SER A 26 8.07 -12.06 -11.79
C SER A 26 7.13 -11.54 -10.70
N ASP A 27 5.83 -11.84 -10.80
CA ASP A 27 4.79 -11.50 -9.81
C ASP A 27 5.01 -12.07 -8.39
N GLY A 28 5.89 -13.09 -8.26
CA GLY A 28 6.06 -13.83 -7.02
C GLY A 28 4.90 -14.77 -6.72
N GLN A 29 4.61 -15.01 -5.44
CA GLN A 29 3.54 -15.93 -5.04
C GLN A 29 2.18 -15.21 -5.06
N PHE A 30 1.25 -15.70 -5.88
CA PHE A 30 -0.09 -15.10 -6.04
C PHE A 30 -0.89 -14.99 -4.72
N ARG A 31 -0.81 -15.98 -3.84
CA ARG A 31 -1.45 -15.95 -2.50
C ARG A 31 -0.63 -16.70 -1.46
N LYS A 32 -0.52 -16.12 -0.26
CA LYS A 32 0.01 -16.73 0.96
C LYS A 32 -1.09 -16.75 2.02
N GLN A 33 -2.03 -17.67 1.89
CA GLN A 33 -3.18 -17.73 2.79
C GLN A 33 -2.72 -18.07 4.21
N ALA A 34 -3.27 -17.35 5.19
CA ALA A 34 -3.08 -17.60 6.61
C ALA A 34 -4.45 -17.67 7.28
N ASN A 35 -4.60 -18.57 8.26
CA ASN A 35 -5.81 -18.69 9.07
C ASN A 35 -5.58 -17.95 10.40
N ASN A 36 -6.49 -17.04 10.75
CA ASN A 36 -6.45 -16.26 11.99
C ASN A 36 -7.53 -16.68 13.01
N SER A 37 -8.24 -17.79 12.80
CA SER A 37 -9.34 -18.24 13.67
C SER A 37 -8.88 -18.38 15.12
N LYS A 38 -7.68 -18.93 15.35
CA LYS A 38 -7.15 -19.10 16.71
C LYS A 38 -6.92 -17.77 17.45
N MET A 39 -6.54 -16.71 16.72
CA MET A 39 -6.31 -15.39 17.29
C MET A 39 -7.65 -14.73 17.68
N LEU A 40 -8.66 -14.84 16.82
CA LEU A 40 -9.99 -14.31 17.09
C LEU A 40 -10.70 -15.05 18.24
N GLU A 41 -10.44 -16.35 18.42
CA GLU A 41 -10.90 -17.09 19.60
C GLU A 41 -10.30 -16.58 20.91
N LEU A 42 -9.00 -16.24 20.89
CA LEU A 42 -8.29 -15.76 22.07
C LEU A 42 -8.57 -14.28 22.38
N PHE A 43 -8.86 -13.49 21.35
CA PHE A 43 -9.08 -12.04 21.43
C PHE A 43 -10.32 -11.63 20.62
N PRO A 44 -11.54 -11.91 21.12
CA PRO A 44 -12.78 -11.70 20.37
C PRO A 44 -13.08 -10.21 20.10
N ASP A 45 -12.61 -9.32 20.97
CA ASP A 45 -12.85 -7.87 20.87
C ASP A 45 -11.70 -7.12 20.19
N PHE A 46 -10.76 -7.83 19.56
CA PHE A 46 -9.66 -7.19 18.86
C PHE A 46 -10.15 -6.52 17.57
N GLU A 47 -9.91 -5.21 17.43
CA GLU A 47 -10.19 -4.46 16.22
C GLU A 47 -8.89 -4.15 15.46
N PHE A 48 -8.85 -4.55 14.18
CA PHE A 48 -7.75 -4.19 13.29
C PHE A 48 -7.88 -2.73 12.84
N THR A 49 -6.74 -2.06 12.73
CA THR A 49 -6.65 -0.81 11.97
C THR A 49 -7.14 -1.03 10.54
N SER A 50 -8.01 -0.14 10.06
CA SER A 50 -8.46 -0.21 8.66
C SER A 50 -7.28 0.00 7.71
N LEU A 51 -7.29 -0.71 6.57
CA LEU A 51 -6.19 -0.62 5.61
C LEU A 51 -5.97 0.83 5.14
N GLN A 52 -7.04 1.56 4.86
CA GLN A 52 -6.98 2.95 4.42
C GLN A 52 -6.27 3.84 5.45
N PHE A 53 -6.71 3.79 6.70
CA PHE A 53 -6.12 4.60 7.77
C PHE A 53 -4.67 4.20 8.06
N GLY A 54 -4.37 2.89 8.03
CA GLY A 54 -3.01 2.39 8.19
C GLY A 54 -2.06 2.89 7.09
N LEU A 55 -2.52 2.90 5.83
CA LEU A 55 -1.77 3.44 4.71
C LEU A 55 -1.53 4.94 4.85
N GLU A 56 -2.57 5.73 5.12
CA GLU A 56 -2.46 7.17 5.35
C GLU A 56 -1.41 7.50 6.42
N LYS A 57 -1.53 6.88 7.60
CA LYS A 57 -0.58 7.10 8.70
C LYS A 57 0.85 6.70 8.36
N THR A 58 1.02 5.61 7.61
CA THR A 58 2.36 5.15 7.21
C THR A 58 3.00 6.10 6.19
N ILE A 59 2.21 6.60 5.23
CA ILE A 59 2.68 7.56 4.22
C ILE A 59 3.04 8.89 4.88
N ASP A 60 2.19 9.41 5.77
CA ASP A 60 2.45 10.65 6.52
C ASP A 60 3.76 10.53 7.32
N HIS A 61 3.92 9.43 8.07
CA HIS A 61 5.13 9.16 8.83
C HIS A 61 6.37 9.08 7.93
N PHE A 62 6.26 8.46 6.75
CA PHE A 62 7.36 8.37 5.79
C PHE A 62 7.82 9.74 5.29
N ILE A 63 6.88 10.61 4.93
CA ILE A 63 7.16 11.96 4.45
C ILE A 63 7.84 12.79 5.56
N GLU A 64 7.30 12.75 6.77
CA GLU A 64 7.81 13.52 7.91
C GLU A 64 9.21 13.09 8.35
N ASN A 65 9.53 11.80 8.23
CA ASN A 65 10.77 11.22 8.77
C ASN A 65 11.74 10.76 7.68
N TYR A 66 11.55 11.22 6.44
CA TYR A 66 12.30 10.74 5.28
C TYR A 66 13.82 10.78 5.46
N SER A 67 14.34 11.81 6.14
CA SER A 67 15.78 11.99 6.40
C SER A 67 16.40 10.94 7.32
N THR A 68 15.60 10.27 8.16
CA THR A 68 16.07 9.31 9.17
C THR A 68 15.67 7.88 8.86
N LEU A 69 14.73 7.68 7.95
CA LEU A 69 14.26 6.36 7.56
C LEU A 69 15.30 5.63 6.72
N ARG A 70 15.20 4.29 6.68
CA ARG A 70 16.00 3.45 5.81
C ARG A 70 15.59 3.70 4.36
N ILE A 71 16.20 4.69 3.74
CA ILE A 71 16.21 4.84 2.30
C ILE A 71 17.11 3.75 1.72
N MET A 72 16.76 3.23 0.55
CA MET A 72 17.71 2.43 -0.23
C MET A 72 19.00 3.26 -0.35
N GLY A 73 20.16 2.59 -0.33
CA GLY A 73 21.45 3.25 -0.51
C GLY A 73 21.42 4.20 -1.72
N PRO A 74 22.41 5.12 -1.85
CA PRO A 74 22.41 6.14 -2.90
C PRO A 74 21.98 5.50 -4.23
N PRO A 75 21.12 6.17 -5.02
CA PRO A 75 20.73 5.63 -6.32
C PRO A 75 22.02 5.23 -7.02
N SER A 76 22.18 3.94 -7.31
CA SER A 76 23.30 3.48 -8.11
C SER A 76 23.09 4.12 -9.47
N CYS A 77 23.73 5.26 -9.67
CA CYS A 77 24.01 5.79 -10.99
C CYS A 77 25.02 4.83 -11.61
N GLU A 78 24.52 3.77 -12.24
CA GLU A 78 25.18 3.07 -13.34
C GLU A 78 24.16 2.89 -14.46
#